data_AF-A0A8S0GWE7-F1
#
_entry.id   AF-A0A8S0GWE7-F1
#
_cell.length_a   1.000
_cell.length_b   1.000
_cell.length_c   1.000
_cell.angle_alpha   90.00
_cell.angle_beta   90.00
_cell.angle_gamma   90.00
#
_symmetry.space_group_name_H-M   'P 1'
#
loop_
_entity.id
_entity.type
_entity.pdbx_description
1 polymer ?
#
loop_
_entity_poly.entity_id
_entity_poly.type
_entity_poly.pdbx_seq_one_letter_code
_entity_poly.pdbx_strand_id
1 'polypeptide(L)' 'MKASVCAYTVTPDSGFIIDRHPRLANVTVVSACSGHGFKHSAAIGEALAQQHVDGCSEIDLESFSLHRFN' A
#
# COMPACT_ATOMS: atom_id res chain seq x y z
N MET A 1 -23.68 8.93 21.86
CA MET A 1 -22.92 8.61 20.64
C MET A 1 -21.67 9.48 20.65
N LYS A 2 -20.47 8.93 20.40
CA LYS A 2 -19.22 9.71 20.30
C LYS A 2 -18.83 9.82 18.84
N ALA A 3 -18.47 11.02 18.40
CA ALA A 3 -17.93 11.27 17.07
C ALA A 3 -16.41 11.52 17.17
N SER A 4 -15.68 11.11 16.13
CA SER A 4 -14.25 11.38 15.96
C SER A 4 -13.98 11.86 14.54
N VAL A 5 -12.93 12.65 14.37
CA VAL A 5 -12.42 13.11 13.06
C VAL A 5 -11.12 12.38 12.78
N CYS A 6 -10.96 11.87 11.56
CA CYS A 6 -9.77 11.15 11.11
C CYS A 6 -9.26 11.77 9.81
N ALA A 7 -7.96 11.62 9.55
CA ALA A 7 -7.32 12.10 8.33
C ALA A 7 -7.36 11.05 7.23
N TYR A 8 -7.58 11.50 5.99
CA TYR A 8 -7.30 10.71 4.80
C TYR A 8 -6.02 11.24 4.15
N THR A 9 -5.16 10.33 3.74
CA THR A 9 -4.12 10.61 2.75
C THR A 9 -4.67 10.11 1.43
N VAL A 10 -4.67 10.91 0.36
CA VAL A 10 -5.35 10.59 -0.89
C VAL A 10 -4.39 10.81 -2.05
N THR A 11 -4.24 9.79 -2.90
CA THR A 11 -3.50 9.85 -4.16
C THR A 11 -4.38 10.43 -5.27
N PRO A 12 -3.82 10.91 -6.40
CA PRO A 12 -4.62 11.49 -7.48
C PRO A 12 -5.72 10.56 -8.04
N ASP A 13 -5.49 9.25 -8.03
CA ASP A 13 -6.43 8.22 -8.51
C ASP A 13 -7.22 7.52 -7.38
N SER A 14 -7.07 7.97 -6.13
CA SER A 14 -7.64 7.32 -4.93
C SER A 14 -7.19 5.86 -4.72
N GLY A 15 -6.13 5.42 -5.38
CA GLY A 15 -5.48 4.12 -5.23
C GLY A 15 -4.38 4.10 -4.16
N PHE A 16 -3.85 2.92 -3.85
CA PHE A 16 -2.73 2.77 -2.90
C PHE A 16 -1.38 3.04 -3.55
N ILE A 17 -0.37 3.33 -2.74
CA ILE A 17 1.02 3.29 -3.19
C ILE A 17 1.74 2.17 -2.45
N ILE A 18 2.24 1.20 -3.21
CA ILE A 18 3.08 0.11 -2.70
C ILE A 18 4.29 0.03 -3.64
N ASP A 19 5.46 0.42 -3.14
CA ASP A 19 6.67 0.43 -3.96
C ASP A 19 7.95 0.34 -3.12
N ARG A 20 9.07 0.01 -3.77
CA ARG A 20 10.39 0.05 -3.14
C ARG A 20 10.91 1.48 -3.13
N HIS A 21 11.54 1.87 -2.02
CA HIS A 21 12.13 3.20 -1.93
C HIS A 21 13.36 3.30 -2.86
N PRO A 22 13.45 4.31 -3.75
CA PRO A 22 14.44 4.35 -4.83
C PRO A 22 15.90 4.43 -4.37
N ARG A 23 16.13 4.87 -3.13
CA ARG A 23 17.48 5.02 -2.54
C ARG A 23 17.76 4.11 -1.34
N LEU A 24 16.77 3.36 -0.86
CA LEU A 24 16.90 2.59 0.38
C LEU A 24 16.54 1.14 0.06
N ALA A 25 17.57 0.29 -0.08
CA ALA A 25 17.43 -1.05 -0.63
C ALA A 25 16.42 -1.96 0.10
N ASN A 26 16.25 -1.77 1.40
CA ASN A 26 15.43 -2.64 2.26
C ASN A 26 14.20 -1.91 2.81
N VAL A 27 13.73 -0.88 2.10
CA VAL A 27 12.56 -0.09 2.53
C VAL A 27 11.47 -0.20 1.47
N THR A 28 10.33 -0.73 1.89
CA THR A 28 9.10 -0.74 1.11
C THR A 28 8.16 0.32 1.65
N VAL A 29 7.70 1.21 0.77
CA VAL A 29 6.72 2.24 1.08
C VAL A 29 5.34 1.65 0.87
N VAL A 30 4.48 1.74 1.89
CA VAL A 30 3.11 1.26 1.86
C VAL A 30 2.20 2.36 2.35
N SER A 31 1.48 2.99 1.42
CA SER A 31 0.47 4.00 1.69
C SER A 31 -0.89 3.49 1.24
N ALA A 32 -1.48 2.64 2.08
CA ALA A 32 -2.85 2.12 1.91
C ALA A 32 -3.87 3.17 2.36
N CYS A 33 -3.90 4.35 1.72
CA CYS A 33 -4.73 5.46 2.18
C CYS A 33 -5.42 6.16 1.01
N SER A 34 -6.75 6.14 1.07
CA SER A 34 -7.72 6.96 0.33
C SER A 34 -9.13 6.76 0.97
N GLY A 35 -9.16 6.65 2.30
CA GLY A 35 -10.40 6.39 3.07
C GLY A 35 -10.90 4.94 3.08
N HIS A 36 -10.22 4.03 2.37
CA HIS A 36 -10.67 2.64 2.23
C HIS A 36 -9.58 1.59 2.53
N GLY A 37 -8.41 1.98 3.02
CA GLY A 37 -7.29 1.08 3.27
C GLY A 37 -7.52 0.04 4.36
N PHE A 38 -8.31 0.36 5.39
CA PHE A 38 -8.50 -0.53 6.55
C PHE A 38 -9.08 -1.90 6.16
N LYS A 39 -10.05 -1.95 5.24
CA LYS A 39 -10.64 -3.23 4.81
C LYS A 39 -9.65 -4.12 4.02
N HIS A 40 -8.60 -3.51 3.46
CA HIS A 40 -7.60 -4.18 2.64
C HIS A 40 -6.32 -4.50 3.41
N SER A 41 -6.17 -4.01 4.65
CA SER A 41 -4.89 -4.07 5.38
C SER A 41 -4.41 -5.48 5.61
N ALA A 42 -5.31 -6.44 5.84
CA ALA A 42 -4.96 -7.85 6.04
C ALA A 42 -4.33 -8.46 4.77
N ALA A 43 -5.03 -8.36 3.62
CA ALA A 43 -4.55 -8.89 2.35
C ALA A 43 -3.27 -8.20 1.86
N ILE A 44 -3.16 -6.88 2.03
CA ILE A 44 -1.94 -6.14 1.70
C ILE A 44 -0.78 -6.59 2.60
N GLY A 45 -1.02 -6.73 3.91
CA GLY A 45 -0.01 -7.19 4.85
C GLY A 45 0.50 -8.59 4.53
N GLU A 46 -0.40 -9.52 4.19
CA GLU A 46 -0.05 -10.87 3.78
C GLU A 46 0.78 -10.89 2.48
N ALA A 47 0.33 -10.18 1.44
CA ALA A 47 1.06 -10.09 0.18
C ALA A 47 2.47 -9.49 0.37
N LEU A 48 2.60 -8.46 1.21
CA LEU A 48 3.91 -7.90 1.55
C LEU A 48 4.78 -8.89 2.32
N ALA A 49 4.22 -9.64 3.28
CA ALA A 49 4.97 -10.66 4.01
C ALA A 49 5.52 -11.73 3.05
N GLN A 50 4.68 -12.27 2.16
CA GLN A 50 5.09 -13.23 1.14
C GLN A 50 6.20 -12.65 0.24
N GLN A 51 6.03 -11.42 -0.29
CA GLN A 51 7.06 -10.80 -1.14
C GLN A 51 8.42 -10.67 -0.45
N HIS A 52 8.45 -10.40 0.87
CA HIS A 52 9.71 -10.20 1.59
C HIS A 52 10.33 -11.50 2.12
N VAL A 53 9.52 -12.52 2.40
CA VAL A 53 10.00 -13.81 2.91
C VAL A 53 10.30 -14.78 1.77
N ASP A 54 9.38 -14.88 0.81
CA ASP A 54 9.41 -15.89 -0.26
C ASP A 54 9.86 -15.31 -1.61
N GLY A 55 9.89 -13.97 -1.74
CA GLY A 55 10.28 -13.28 -2.97
C GLY A 55 9.15 -13.10 -3.99
N CYS A 56 7.96 -13.62 -3.72
CA CYS A 56 6.75 -13.47 -4.52
C CYS A 56 5.51 -13.37 -3.63
N SER A 57 4.38 -12.93 -4.19
CA SER A 57 3.07 -12.96 -3.52
C SER A 57 2.02 -13.54 -4.45
N GLU A 58 0.98 -14.14 -3.87
CA GLU A 58 -0.18 -14.62 -4.63
C GLU A 58 -1.01 -13.46 -5.20
N ILE A 59 -1.09 -12.37 -4.44
CA ILE A 59 -1.75 -11.13 -4.87
C ILE A 59 -0.75 -10.29 -5.65
N ASP A 60 -1.13 -9.91 -6.87
CA ASP A 60 -0.38 -8.93 -7.65
C ASP A 60 -0.60 -7.51 -7.09
N LEU A 61 0.50 -6.82 -6.80
CA LEU A 61 0.53 -5.46 -6.26
C LEU A 61 1.00 -4.43 -7.29
N GLU A 62 1.30 -4.83 -8.53
CA GLU A 62 1.88 -3.95 -9.57
C GLU A 62 1.01 -2.72 -9.87
N SER A 63 -0.32 -2.89 -9.82
CA SER A 63 -1.30 -1.80 -9.99
C SER A 63 -1.14 -0.66 -8.96
N PHE A 64 -0.43 -0.90 -7.85
CA PHE A 64 -0.16 0.09 -6.80
C PHE A 64 1.24 0.70 -6.88
N SER A 65 2.05 0.40 -7.89
CA SER A 65 3.36 1.04 -8.09
C SER A 65 3.22 2.55 -8.32
N LEU A 66 4.23 3.31 -7.90
CA LEU A 66 4.34 4.73 -8.23
C LEU A 66 4.51 4.98 -9.73
N HIS A 67 5.00 3.98 -10.48
CA HIS A 67 5.22 4.11 -11.91
C HIS A 67 3.95 4.50 -12.68
N ARG A 68 2.76 4.16 -12.17
CA ARG A 68 1.47 4.49 -12.80
C ARG A 68 1.17 5.99 -12.94
N PHE A 69 1.92 6.85 -12.26
CA PHE A 69 1.80 8.31 -12.34
C PHE A 69 2.87 8.96 -13.22
N ASN A 70 3.72 8.18 -13.89
CA ASN A 70 4.76 8.66 -14.80
C ASN A 70 4.43 8.33 -16.26
#